data_AF-A0A3D5J4M0-F1
#
_entry.id   AF-A0A3D5J4M0-F1
#
_cell.length_a   1.000
_cell.length_b   1.000
_cell.length_c   1.000
_cell.angle_alpha   90.00
_cell.angle_beta   90.00
_cell.angle_gamma   90.00
#
_symmetry.space_group_name_H-M   'P 1'
#
loop_
_entity.id
_entity.type
_entity.pdbx_description
1 polymer ?
#
loop_
_entity_poly.entity_id
_entity_poly.type
_entity_poly.pdbx_seq_one_letter_code
_entity_poly.pdbx_strand_id
1 'polypeptide(L)' 'PLGRLLASLLMIVGYGIIAVPTGIVGAEYSRATDKSIADNTQVCPHCNEGKHLSKAEFCHNCGNKLNE' A
#
# COMPACT_ATOMS: atom_id res chain seq x y z
N PRO A 1 -43.95 13.69 1.05
CA PRO A 1 -43.31 12.75 0.10
C PRO A 1 -42.09 13.35 -0.62
N LEU A 2 -42.21 14.58 -1.16
CA LEU A 2 -41.11 15.28 -1.84
C LEU A 2 -39.84 15.47 -0.97
N GLY A 3 -39.99 15.84 0.31
CA GLY A 3 -38.84 16.00 1.20
C GLY A 3 -38.08 14.71 1.51
N ARG A 4 -38.78 13.56 1.53
CA ARG A 4 -38.15 12.24 1.70
C ARG A 4 -37.32 11.85 0.48
N LEU A 5 -37.82 12.18 -0.71
CA LEU A 5 -37.13 11.93 -1.97
C LEU A 5 -35.87 12.78 -2.07
N LEU A 6 -35.98 14.09 -1.76
CA LEU A 6 -34.84 15.00 -1.71
C LEU A 6 -33.79 14.57 -0.67
N ALA A 7 -34.23 14.17 0.52
CA ALA A 7 -33.33 13.68 1.58
C ALA A 7 -32.56 12.42 1.15
N SER A 8 -33.23 11.44 0.52
CA SER A 8 -32.54 10.24 0.02
C SER A 8 -31.51 10.55 -1.07
N LEU A 9 -31.79 11.53 -1.93
CA LEU A 9 -30.90 11.95 -3.00
C LEU A 9 -29.63 12.61 -2.43
N LEU A 10 -29.80 13.49 -1.44
CA LEU A 10 -28.68 14.14 -0.75
C LEU A 10 -27.79 13.13 0.00
N MET A 11 -28.37 12.07 0.58
CA MET A 11 -27.59 11.03 1.26
C MET A 11 -26.69 10.25 0.29
N ILE A 12 -27.20 9.90 -0.89
CA ILE A 12 -26.42 9.19 -1.92
C ILE A 12 -25.27 10.08 -2.42
N VAL A 13 -25.56 11.35 -2.70
CA VAL A 13 -24.56 12.31 -3.16
C VAL A 13 -23.51 12.56 -2.08
N GLY A 14 -23.92 12.78 -0.84
CA GLY A 14 -23.01 13.01 0.29
C GLY A 14 -22.07 11.83 0.53
N TYR A 15 -22.58 10.60 0.46
CA TYR A 15 -21.75 9.41 0.58
C TYR A 15 -20.76 9.29 -0.59
N GLY A 16 -21.19 9.57 -1.81
CA GLY A 16 -20.31 9.59 -2.99
C GLY A 16 -19.17 10.61 -2.85
N ILE A 17 -19.48 11.83 -2.38
CA ILE A 17 -18.47 12.88 -2.17
C ILE A 17 -17.43 12.48 -1.10
N ILE A 18 -17.83 11.73 -0.07
CA ILE A 18 -16.90 11.30 1.00
C ILE A 18 -16.10 10.07 0.58
N ALA A 19 -16.75 9.07 -0.02
CA ALA A 19 -16.14 7.78 -0.35
C ALA A 19 -15.13 7.87 -1.51
N VAL A 20 -15.36 8.74 -2.50
CA VAL A 20 -14.48 8.85 -3.67
C VAL A 20 -13.08 9.38 -3.33
N PRO A 21 -12.90 10.54 -2.66
CA PRO A 21 -11.57 11.06 -2.34
C PRO A 21 -10.84 10.13 -1.38
N THR A 22 -11.53 9.59 -0.37
CA THR A 22 -10.95 8.61 0.57
C THR A 22 -10.50 7.33 -0.13
N GLY A 23 -11.27 6.86 -1.12
CA GLY A 23 -10.87 5.73 -1.97
C GLY A 23 -9.63 6.02 -2.81
N ILE A 24 -9.50 7.22 -3.38
CA ILE A 24 -8.32 7.62 -4.18
C ILE A 24 -7.06 7.66 -3.30
N VAL A 25 -7.09 8.39 -2.18
CA VAL A 25 -5.93 8.45 -1.27
C VAL A 25 -5.65 7.10 -0.61
N GLY A 26 -6.68 6.31 -0.31
CA GLY A 26 -6.52 4.96 0.25
C GLY A 26 -5.84 4.01 -0.74
N ALA A 27 -6.20 4.07 -2.03
CA ALA A 27 -5.54 3.30 -3.07
C ALA A 27 -4.09 3.75 -3.29
N GLU A 28 -3.82 5.05 -3.23
CA GLU A 28 -2.46 5.58 -3.33
C GLU A 28 -1.60 5.15 -2.13
N TYR A 29 -2.14 5.20 -0.90
CA TYR A 29 -1.46 4.76 0.31
C TYR A 29 -1.18 3.25 0.31
N SER A 30 -2.15 2.45 -0.16
CA SER A 30 -1.97 1.01 -0.34
C SER A 30 -0.88 0.69 -1.37
N ARG A 31 -0.86 1.40 -2.51
CA ARG A 31 0.21 1.27 -3.53
C ARG A 31 1.58 1.75 -3.03
N ALA A 32 1.62 2.80 -2.22
CA ALA A 32 2.85 3.29 -1.61
C ALA A 32 3.44 2.26 -0.63
N THR A 33 2.57 1.54 0.08
CA THR A 33 2.97 0.43 0.95
C THR A 33 3.46 -0.76 0.12
N ASP A 34 2.80 -1.07 -0.99
CA ASP A 34 3.17 -2.18 -1.89
C ASP A 34 4.54 -1.97 -2.56
N LYS A 35 4.89 -0.73 -2.92
CA LYS A 35 6.24 -0.36 -3.40
C LYS A 35 7.38 -0.64 -2.40
N SER A 36 7.07 -0.86 -1.12
CA SER A 36 8.05 -1.23 -0.10
C SER A 36 8.26 -2.74 0.03
N ILE A 37 7.38 -3.54 -0.59
CA ILE A 37 7.45 -5.00 -0.63
C ILE A 37 8.38 -5.41 -1.78
N ALA A 38 9.68 -5.20 -1.55
CA ALA A 38 10.74 -6.14 -1.89
C ALA A 38 10.50 -7.10 -3.09
N ASP A 39 10.51 -6.57 -4.32
CA ASP A 39 10.73 -7.35 -5.54
C ASP A 39 12.22 -7.73 -5.66
N ASN A 40 12.75 -8.47 -4.69
CA ASN A 40 14.08 -9.06 -4.83
C ASN A 40 14.03 -10.49 -4.30
N THR A 41 14.11 -11.45 -5.22
CA THR A 41 14.19 -12.89 -4.93
C THR A 41 15.58 -13.32 -4.44
N GLN A 42 16.44 -12.35 -4.12
CA GLN A 42 17.77 -12.60 -3.57
C GLN A 42 17.60 -13.15 -2.16
N VAL A 43 18.22 -14.30 -1.88
CA VAL A 43 18.26 -14.89 -0.55
C VAL A 43 19.61 -14.54 0.06
N CYS A 44 19.64 -13.99 1.26
CA CYS A 44 20.88 -13.69 1.94
C CYS A 44 21.69 -14.98 2.18
N PRO A 45 22.96 -15.06 1.73
CA PRO A 45 23.78 -16.26 1.88
C PRO A 45 24.19 -16.54 3.33
N HIS A 46 24.05 -15.56 4.23
CA HIS A 46 24.46 -15.68 5.63
C HIS A 46 23.33 -16.05 6.60
N CYS A 47 22.09 -15.64 6.31
CA CYS A 47 20.96 -15.84 7.24
C CYS A 47 19.71 -16.41 6.58
N ASN A 48 19.75 -16.71 5.27
CA ASN A 48 18.65 -17.22 4.47
C ASN A 48 17.38 -16.35 4.47
N GLU A 49 17.50 -15.07 4.80
CA GLU A 49 16.41 -14.12 4.66
C GLU A 49 16.12 -13.92 3.16
N GLY A 50 14.84 -14.01 2.78
CA GLY A 50 14.42 -13.98 1.38
C GLY A 50 13.75 -12.68 0.95
N LYS A 51 13.53 -11.74 1.88
CA LYS A 51 12.80 -10.50 1.64
C LYS A 51 13.72 -9.29 1.69
N HIS A 52 14.39 -8.99 0.59
CA HIS A 52 15.26 -7.81 0.52
C HIS A 52 14.67 -6.73 -0.38
N LEU A 53 14.87 -5.46 -0.02
CA LEU A 53 14.50 -4.37 -0.92
C LEU A 53 15.29 -4.52 -2.24
N SER A 54 14.68 -4.14 -3.36
CA SER A 54 15.25 -4.30 -4.71
C SER A 54 16.62 -3.61 -4.91
N LYS A 55 17.04 -2.74 -3.98
CA LYS A 55 18.32 -2.03 -3.96
C LYS A 55 19.11 -2.20 -2.64
N ALA A 56 18.84 -3.24 -1.86
CA ALA A 56 19.57 -3.48 -0.62
C ALA A 56 20.97 -4.06 -0.92
N GLU A 57 22.04 -3.34 -0.56
CA GLU A 57 23.42 -3.86 -0.61
C GLU A 57 23.75 -4.72 0.63
N PHE A 58 23.04 -4.47 1.74
CA PHE A 58 23.20 -5.16 3.01
C PHE A 58 21.89 -5.78 3.47
N CYS A 59 22.00 -6.94 4.12
CA CYS A 59 20.87 -7.65 4.68
C CYS A 59 20.31 -6.90 5.89
N HIS A 60 19.00 -6.63 5.89
CA HIS A 60 18.32 -5.92 6.99
C HIS A 60 18.20 -6.78 8.27
N ASN A 61 18.34 -8.10 8.17
CA ASN A 61 18.23 -9.04 9.29
C ASN A 61 19.60 -9.30 9.95
N CYS A 62 20.65 -9.53 9.16
CA CYS A 62 21.97 -9.89 9.69
C CYS A 62 23.09 -8.87 9.44
N GLY A 63 22.85 -7.81 8.65
CA GLY A 63 23.83 -6.76 8.37
C GLY A 63 24.95 -7.13 7.39
N ASN A 64 25.03 -8.39 6.93
CA ASN A 64 26.03 -8.82 5.95
C ASN A 64 25.69 -8.37 4.53
N LYS A 65 26.71 -8.30 3.67
CA LYS A 65 26.54 -7.95 2.26
C LYS A 65 25.68 -9.00 1.55
N LEU A 66 24.72 -8.56 0.76
CA LEU A 66 23.82 -9.45 0.01
C LEU A 66 24.49 -9.98 -1.25
N ASN A 67 25.25 -9.12 -1.92
CA ASN A 67 26.02 -9.41 -3.11
C ASN A 67 27.47 -8.97 -2.84
N GLU A 68 28.38 -9.93 -2.94
CA GLU A 68 29.83 -9.72 -2.98
C GLU A 68 30.33 -9.72 -4.43
#